data_AF-A0A2W4KJX0-F1
#
_entry.id   AF-A0A2W4KJX0-F1
#
_cell.length_a   1.000
_cell.length_b   1.000
_cell.length_c   1.000
_cell.angle_alpha   90.00
_cell.angle_beta   90.00
_cell.angle_gamma   90.00
#
_symmetry.space_group_name_H-M   'P 1'
#
loop_
_entity.id
_entity.type
_entity.pdbx_description
1 polymer ?
#
loop_
_entity_poly.entity_id
_entity_poly.type
_entity_poly.pdbx_seq_one_letter_code
_entity_poly.pdbx_strand_id
1 'polypeptide(L)'
;MATVKIHPVSEPTALYCRYAGNSDEQPAYIALDLTTGELYADYQATNGTPMGVWLGQVRTWPIPPLVADAANELLERIAPLAQRVLDGSDIETDPRTGDRVGVLDDDAAEAEREIGKIIQRWCEDQPPRVVEEIRAADWYAACDVDPCEEIGLTAETTDDELAQVAERIEEDIRAAAEGVVVITGAEAWARARRDELRDELRDELAQATADLEALRERRDELVRRLHACGDSTRAIARLADVSHTQVRRIIGDGGR
;
A
#
# COMPACT_ATOMS: atom_id res chain seq x y z
N MET A 1 33.30 10.36 -32.03
CA MET A 1 32.17 11.07 -31.39
C MET A 1 31.44 10.05 -30.55
N ALA A 2 31.10 10.40 -29.32
CA ALA A 2 30.30 9.53 -28.46
C ALA A 2 28.88 9.44 -29.03
N THR A 3 28.24 8.29 -28.87
CA THR A 3 26.86 8.08 -29.32
C THR A 3 26.00 7.84 -28.11
N VAL A 4 24.80 8.43 -28.11
CA VAL A 4 23.81 8.23 -27.07
C VAL A 4 23.42 6.76 -27.01
N LYS A 5 23.42 6.21 -25.79
CA LYS A 5 23.00 4.84 -25.49
C LYS A 5 21.80 4.89 -24.56
N ILE A 6 20.68 4.40 -25.05
CA ILE A 6 19.48 4.25 -24.22
C ILE A 6 19.70 3.05 -23.28
N HIS A 7 19.53 3.27 -21.98
CA HIS A 7 19.37 2.21 -21.01
C HIS A 7 17.89 2.00 -20.75
N PRO A 8 17.30 0.90 -21.25
CA PRO A 8 15.86 0.69 -21.15
C PRO A 8 15.45 0.40 -19.70
N VAL A 9 14.27 0.88 -19.35
CA VAL A 9 13.59 0.54 -18.10
C VAL A 9 12.99 -0.87 -18.26
N SER A 10 13.35 -1.79 -17.37
CA SER A 10 12.96 -3.20 -17.47
C SER A 10 11.71 -3.55 -16.67
N GLU A 11 11.62 -3.08 -15.43
CA GLU A 11 10.49 -3.41 -14.54
C GLU A 11 9.35 -2.40 -14.75
N PRO A 12 8.09 -2.84 -14.91
CA PRO A 12 6.95 -1.95 -15.18
C PRO A 12 6.80 -0.79 -14.19
N THR A 13 7.20 -1.00 -12.93
CA THR A 13 7.10 -0.04 -11.82
C THR A 13 8.44 0.57 -11.39
N ALA A 14 9.52 0.40 -12.17
CA ALA A 14 10.89 0.77 -11.75
C ALA A 14 11.04 2.25 -11.35
N LEU A 15 10.25 3.14 -11.94
CA LEU A 15 10.31 4.58 -11.69
C LEU A 15 9.43 5.04 -10.51
N TYR A 16 8.67 4.12 -9.91
CA TYR A 16 7.92 4.40 -8.69
C TYR A 16 8.72 3.94 -7.48
N CYS A 17 8.94 4.86 -6.55
CA CYS A 17 9.48 4.54 -5.24
C CYS A 17 8.86 5.46 -4.19
N ARG A 18 8.45 4.90 -3.05
CA ARG A 18 8.11 5.69 -1.87
C ARG A 18 8.71 5.04 -0.64
N TYR A 19 9.58 5.77 0.05
CA TYR A 19 10.17 5.30 1.30
C TYR A 19 9.15 5.29 2.43
N ALA A 20 9.28 4.31 3.32
CA ALA A 20 8.46 4.25 4.52
C ALA A 20 8.62 5.53 5.35
N GLY A 21 7.50 6.17 5.70
CA GLY A 21 7.46 7.42 6.45
C GLY A 21 7.48 8.70 5.61
N ASN A 22 7.68 8.61 4.29
CA ASN A 22 7.50 9.76 3.39
C ASN A 22 6.02 9.91 2.99
N SER A 23 5.55 11.16 2.92
CA SER A 23 4.19 11.49 2.44
C SER A 23 4.03 11.25 0.95
N ASP A 24 5.07 11.58 0.18
CA ASP A 24 5.06 11.63 -1.27
C ASP A 24 6.06 10.65 -1.87
N GLU A 25 5.78 10.18 -3.08
CA GLU A 25 6.70 9.39 -3.90
C GLU A 25 7.99 10.16 -4.21
N GLN A 26 9.06 9.42 -4.50
CA GLN A 26 10.33 10.00 -4.91
C GLN A 26 10.20 10.57 -6.33
N PRO A 27 10.73 11.78 -6.58
CA PRO A 27 10.70 12.37 -7.93
C PRO A 27 11.40 11.46 -8.95
N ALA A 28 10.75 11.20 -10.08
CA ALA A 28 11.34 10.52 -11.21
C ALA A 28 11.97 11.51 -12.21
N TYR A 29 13.00 11.08 -12.93
CA TYR A 29 13.71 11.89 -13.91
C TYR A 29 14.24 11.06 -15.07
N ILE A 30 14.45 11.71 -16.21
CA ILE A 30 15.31 11.25 -17.29
C ILE A 30 16.66 11.94 -17.13
N ALA A 31 17.75 11.21 -17.38
CA ALA A 31 19.11 11.73 -17.31
C ALA A 31 19.91 11.42 -18.58
N LEU A 32 20.76 12.38 -18.97
CA LEU A 32 21.81 12.21 -19.96
C LEU A 32 23.17 12.49 -19.31
N ASP A 33 24.05 11.49 -19.25
CA ASP A 33 25.44 11.66 -18.84
C ASP A 33 26.29 12.12 -20.04
N LEU A 34 26.86 13.32 -19.96
CA LEU A 34 27.66 13.93 -21.03
C LEU A 34 29.04 13.28 -21.19
N THR A 35 29.53 12.56 -20.17
CA THR A 35 30.81 11.86 -20.20
C THR A 35 30.70 10.48 -20.84
N THR A 36 29.60 9.77 -20.59
CA THR A 36 29.39 8.40 -21.07
C THR A 36 28.46 8.30 -22.28
N GLY A 37 27.61 9.31 -22.49
CA GLY A 37 26.53 9.31 -23.48
C GLY A 37 25.32 8.46 -23.06
N GLU A 38 25.19 8.12 -21.79
CA GLU A 38 24.10 7.27 -21.30
C GLU A 38 22.83 8.07 -21.10
N LEU A 39 21.73 7.61 -21.71
CA LEU A 39 20.40 8.18 -21.61
C LEU A 39 19.48 7.18 -20.90
N TYR A 40 18.98 7.53 -19.73
CA TYR A 40 18.24 6.61 -18.86
C TYR A 40 17.15 7.33 -18.07
N ALA A 41 16.24 6.57 -17.46
CA ALA A 41 15.24 7.08 -16.52
C ALA A 41 15.42 6.40 -15.16
N ASP A 42 15.26 7.16 -14.09
CA ASP A 42 15.42 6.68 -12.71
C ASP A 42 14.61 7.56 -11.75
N TYR A 43 14.61 7.23 -10.45
CA TYR A 43 14.04 8.05 -9.40
C TYR A 43 15.11 8.59 -8.44
N GLN A 44 14.78 9.68 -7.77
CA GLN A 44 15.68 10.33 -6.83
C GLN A 44 15.69 9.58 -5.49
N ALA A 45 16.65 8.68 -5.31
CA ALA A 45 16.79 7.88 -4.09
C ALA A 45 17.32 8.66 -2.86
N THR A 46 17.79 9.92 -3.02
CA THR A 46 18.39 10.70 -1.93
C THR A 46 18.00 12.18 -1.97
N ASN A 47 17.97 12.85 -0.82
CA ASN A 47 17.56 14.26 -0.68
C ASN A 47 18.55 15.30 -1.23
N GLY A 48 19.67 14.87 -1.83
CA GLY A 48 20.70 15.77 -2.36
C GLY A 48 20.80 15.68 -3.88
N THR A 49 21.25 16.76 -4.53
CA THR A 49 21.62 16.74 -5.95
C THR A 49 22.97 16.04 -6.11
N PRO A 50 23.05 14.92 -6.86
CA PRO A 50 24.34 14.28 -7.13
C PRO A 50 25.32 15.27 -7.76
N MET A 51 26.61 15.16 -7.40
CA MET A 51 27.63 16.12 -7.83
C MET A 51 27.70 16.26 -9.36
N GLY A 52 27.55 15.16 -10.11
CA GLY A 52 27.53 15.20 -11.58
C GLY A 52 26.37 16.04 -12.14
N VAL A 53 25.20 15.97 -11.50
CA VAL A 53 24.04 16.80 -11.86
C VAL A 53 24.29 18.25 -11.48
N TRP A 54 24.81 18.52 -10.28
CA TRP A 54 25.12 19.86 -9.81
C TRP A 54 26.16 20.58 -10.69
N LEU A 55 27.18 19.86 -11.14
CA LEU A 55 28.22 20.37 -12.04
C LEU A 55 27.80 20.35 -13.53
N GLY A 56 26.58 19.94 -13.84
CA GLY A 56 26.05 19.92 -15.20
C GLY A 56 26.64 18.83 -16.11
N GLN A 57 27.43 17.89 -15.55
CA GLN A 57 27.96 16.73 -16.25
C GLN A 57 26.87 15.71 -16.59
N VAL A 58 25.80 15.68 -15.78
CA VAL A 58 24.59 14.90 -16.02
C VAL A 58 23.43 15.88 -16.15
N ARG A 59 22.72 15.83 -17.26
CA ARG A 59 21.53 16.67 -17.52
C ARG A 59 20.31 15.89 -17.10
N THR A 60 19.42 16.48 -16.33
CA THR A 60 18.22 15.81 -15.83
C THR A 60 16.95 16.58 -16.17
N TRP A 61 15.89 15.83 -16.49
CA TRP A 61 14.56 16.37 -16.78
C TRP A 61 13.53 15.62 -15.93
N PRO A 62 12.69 16.33 -15.15
CA PRO A 62 11.70 15.68 -14.29
C PRO A 62 10.59 15.03 -15.13
N ILE A 63 10.15 13.86 -14.69
CA ILE A 63 9.01 13.12 -15.24
C ILE A 63 8.13 12.59 -14.11
N PRO A 64 6.83 12.34 -14.34
CA PRO A 64 6.05 11.51 -13.42
C PRO A 64 6.60 10.06 -13.39
N PRO A 65 6.19 9.21 -12.42
CA PRO A 65 6.60 7.81 -12.36
C PRO A 65 5.93 7.02 -13.51
N LEU A 66 6.48 7.14 -14.71
CA LEU A 66 5.98 6.46 -15.92
C LEU A 66 6.13 4.94 -15.78
N VAL A 67 5.20 4.21 -16.39
CA VAL A 67 5.40 2.77 -16.61
C VAL A 67 6.56 2.56 -17.58
N ALA A 68 7.26 1.43 -17.46
CA ALA A 68 8.47 1.13 -18.26
C ALA A 68 8.30 1.39 -19.76
N ASP A 69 7.21 0.91 -20.37
CA ASP A 69 6.96 1.10 -21.81
C ASP A 69 6.85 2.57 -22.20
N ALA A 70 6.17 3.40 -21.39
CA ALA A 70 6.02 4.82 -21.66
C ALA A 70 7.33 5.59 -21.44
N ALA A 71 8.12 5.19 -20.45
CA ALA A 71 9.45 5.74 -20.24
C ALA A 71 10.38 5.42 -21.43
N ASN A 72 10.39 4.17 -21.90
CA ASN A 72 11.18 3.73 -23.04
C ASN A 72 10.78 4.45 -24.34
N GLU A 73 9.48 4.60 -24.59
CA GLU A 73 8.96 5.37 -25.73
C GLU A 73 9.42 6.84 -25.69
N LEU A 74 9.39 7.46 -24.51
CA LEU A 74 9.88 8.83 -24.32
C LEU A 74 11.40 8.93 -24.52
N LEU A 75 12.18 7.98 -24.00
CA LEU A 75 13.64 7.91 -24.20
C LEU A 75 14.00 7.81 -25.69
N GLU A 76 13.34 6.93 -26.43
CA GLU A 76 13.51 6.81 -27.89
C GLU A 76 13.14 8.10 -28.62
N ARG A 77 12.05 8.75 -28.19
CA ARG A 77 11.55 9.98 -28.80
C ARG A 77 12.54 11.15 -28.67
N ILE A 78 13.19 11.27 -27.52
CA ILE A 78 14.14 12.37 -27.25
C ILE A 78 15.59 12.03 -27.64
N ALA A 79 15.92 10.75 -27.88
CA ALA A 79 17.28 10.32 -28.19
C ALA A 79 17.98 11.12 -29.31
N PRO A 80 17.31 11.50 -30.43
CA PRO A 80 17.94 12.35 -31.44
C PRO A 80 18.35 13.74 -30.93
N LEU A 81 17.57 14.32 -30.01
CA LEU A 81 17.91 15.61 -29.38
C LEU A 81 18.99 15.43 -28.32
N ALA A 82 18.93 14.34 -27.55
CA ALA A 82 19.98 13.99 -26.60
C ALA A 82 21.34 13.82 -27.29
N GLN A 83 21.35 13.29 -28.53
CA GLN A 83 22.57 13.20 -29.32
C GLN A 83 23.11 14.58 -29.69
N ARG A 84 22.26 15.54 -30.05
CA ARG A 84 22.67 16.95 -30.29
C ARG A 84 23.25 17.59 -29.04
N VAL A 85 22.62 17.36 -27.88
CA VAL A 85 23.15 17.82 -26.59
C VAL A 85 24.55 17.24 -26.34
N LEU A 86 24.73 15.93 -26.56
CA LEU A 86 26.01 15.26 -26.36
C LEU A 86 27.08 15.76 -27.34
N ASP A 87 26.75 15.92 -28.60
CA ASP A 87 27.68 16.37 -29.65
C ASP A 87 28.16 17.82 -29.44
N GLY A 88 27.30 18.69 -28.89
CA GLY A 88 27.62 20.08 -28.55
C GLY A 88 28.01 20.29 -27.09
N SER A 89 28.40 19.23 -26.37
CA SER A 89 28.84 19.30 -24.98
C SER A 89 30.36 19.14 -24.81
N ASP A 90 30.90 19.77 -23.77
CA ASP A 90 32.28 19.55 -23.31
C ASP A 90 32.36 19.57 -21.76
N ILE A 91 33.40 18.96 -21.21
CA ILE A 91 33.69 18.97 -19.77
C ILE A 91 34.92 19.84 -19.51
N GLU A 92 34.68 21.09 -19.13
CA GLU A 92 35.72 22.08 -18.84
C GLU A 92 36.12 22.10 -17.36
N THR A 93 37.29 22.65 -17.04
CA THR A 93 37.71 22.89 -15.65
C THR A 93 37.41 24.34 -15.27
N ASP A 94 36.57 24.54 -14.26
CA ASP A 94 36.30 25.86 -13.69
C ASP A 94 37.60 26.45 -13.10
N PRO A 95 38.09 27.60 -13.58
CA PRO A 95 39.40 28.13 -13.20
C PRO A 95 39.44 28.67 -11.76
N ARG A 96 38.30 28.86 -11.11
CA ARG A 96 38.18 29.42 -9.76
C ARG A 96 38.09 28.33 -8.69
N THR A 97 37.39 27.25 -8.99
CA THR A 97 37.12 26.14 -8.06
C THR A 97 37.98 24.91 -8.36
N GLY A 98 38.41 24.73 -9.61
CA GLY A 98 39.06 23.53 -10.10
C GLY A 98 38.10 22.38 -10.44
N ASP A 99 36.80 22.59 -10.28
CA ASP A 99 35.77 21.58 -10.54
C ASP A 99 35.61 21.34 -12.05
N ARG A 100 35.25 20.11 -12.43
CA ARG A 100 34.93 19.77 -13.82
C ARG A 100 33.45 20.07 -14.08
N VAL A 101 33.13 20.94 -15.01
CA VAL A 101 31.76 21.38 -15.30
C VAL A 101 31.35 21.01 -16.71
N GLY A 102 30.10 20.58 -16.88
CA GLY A 102 29.50 20.35 -18.19
C GLY A 102 29.08 21.67 -18.82
N VAL A 103 29.57 21.95 -20.02
CA VAL A 103 29.25 23.15 -20.80
C VAL A 103 28.58 22.71 -22.10
N LEU A 104 27.56 23.47 -22.51
CA LEU A 104 26.83 23.25 -23.76
C LEU A 104 27.07 24.43 -24.70
N ASP A 105 27.24 24.14 -25.98
CA ASP A 105 27.16 25.16 -27.02
C ASP A 105 25.70 25.60 -27.29
N ASP A 106 25.52 26.54 -28.23
CA ASP A 106 24.20 27.09 -28.54
C ASP A 106 23.22 26.04 -29.13
N ASP A 107 23.70 25.08 -29.92
CA ASP A 107 22.85 24.03 -30.49
C ASP A 107 22.42 23.03 -29.43
N ALA A 108 23.36 22.60 -28.58
CA ALA A 108 23.10 21.71 -27.45
C ALA A 108 22.16 22.37 -26.44
N ALA A 109 22.33 23.66 -26.15
CA ALA A 109 21.42 24.40 -25.27
C ALA A 109 20.00 24.53 -25.86
N GLU A 110 19.84 24.70 -27.17
CA GLU A 110 18.52 24.69 -27.80
C GLU A 110 17.91 23.27 -27.80
N ALA A 111 18.69 22.24 -28.11
CA ALA A 111 18.24 20.86 -28.05
C ALA A 111 17.76 20.46 -26.65
N GLU A 112 18.47 20.89 -25.59
CA GLU A 112 18.06 20.69 -24.20
C GLU A 112 16.70 21.36 -23.91
N ARG A 113 16.49 22.58 -24.40
CA ARG A 113 15.19 23.27 -24.26
C ARG A 113 14.08 22.55 -25.01
N GLU A 114 14.37 21.99 -26.20
CA GLU A 114 13.42 21.21 -26.97
C GLU A 114 13.03 19.90 -26.25
N ILE A 115 13.99 19.21 -25.63
CA ILE A 115 13.72 18.01 -24.80
C ILE A 115 12.73 18.37 -23.68
N GLY A 116 12.99 19.46 -22.94
CA GLY A 116 12.09 19.91 -21.88
C GLY A 116 10.67 20.17 -22.36
N LYS A 117 10.50 20.79 -23.54
CA LYS A 117 9.18 21.03 -24.15
C LYS A 117 8.48 19.72 -24.56
N ILE A 118 9.23 18.75 -25.08
CA ILE A 118 8.67 17.44 -25.45
C ILE A 118 8.17 16.71 -24.21
N ILE A 119 8.98 16.66 -23.15
CA ILE A 119 8.61 16.00 -21.88
C ILE A 119 7.39 16.69 -21.26
N GLN A 120 7.37 18.03 -21.23
CA GLN A 120 6.22 18.76 -20.71
C GLN A 120 4.93 18.41 -21.46
N ARG A 121 4.95 18.47 -22.80
CA ARG A 121 3.77 18.13 -23.63
C ARG A 121 3.36 16.67 -23.47
N TRP A 122 4.34 15.77 -23.38
CA TRP A 122 4.09 14.34 -23.14
C TRP A 122 3.25 14.11 -21.89
N CYS A 123 3.53 14.86 -20.83
CA CYS A 123 2.81 14.77 -19.57
C CYS A 123 1.45 15.50 -19.57
N GLU A 124 1.23 16.46 -20.47
CA GLU A 124 0.02 17.29 -20.53
C GLU A 124 -1.04 16.77 -21.53
N ASP A 125 -0.64 16.29 -22.71
CA ASP A 125 -1.54 16.03 -23.85
C ASP A 125 -2.28 14.67 -23.79
N GLN A 126 -1.76 13.71 -23.03
CA GLN A 126 -2.40 12.43 -22.71
C GLN A 126 -2.19 12.18 -21.23
N PRO A 127 -3.12 11.57 -20.47
CA PRO A 127 -2.75 11.07 -19.15
C PRO A 127 -1.59 10.08 -19.39
N PRO A 128 -0.36 10.41 -18.96
CA PRO A 128 0.75 9.51 -19.21
C PRO A 128 0.41 8.17 -18.56
N ARG A 129 0.83 7.06 -19.19
CA ARG A 129 0.77 5.74 -18.53
C ARG A 129 1.71 5.79 -17.34
N VAL A 130 1.18 6.18 -16.20
CA VAL A 130 1.89 6.31 -14.92
C VAL A 130 1.61 5.11 -14.05
N VAL A 131 2.55 4.82 -13.19
CA VAL A 131 2.36 3.87 -12.10
C VAL A 131 1.44 4.53 -11.09
N GLU A 132 0.27 3.93 -10.87
CA GLU A 132 -0.66 4.39 -9.83
C GLU A 132 -0.39 3.64 -8.53
N GLU A 133 -0.45 4.36 -7.41
CA GLU A 133 -0.38 3.74 -6.11
C GLU A 133 -1.79 3.50 -5.56
N ILE A 134 -2.09 2.25 -5.20
CA ILE A 134 -3.36 1.88 -4.56
C ILE A 134 -3.07 1.41 -3.14
N ARG A 135 -3.66 2.07 -2.14
CA ARG A 135 -3.65 1.57 -0.76
C ARG A 135 -4.77 0.56 -0.59
N ALA A 136 -4.45 -0.61 -0.02
CA ALA A 136 -5.45 -1.65 0.23
C ALA A 136 -6.63 -1.16 1.08
N ALA A 137 -6.36 -0.30 2.07
CA ALA A 137 -7.38 0.31 2.90
C ALA A 137 -8.34 1.21 2.11
N ASP A 138 -7.81 2.04 1.21
CA ASP A 138 -8.63 2.95 0.40
C ASP A 138 -9.45 2.16 -0.63
N TRP A 139 -8.86 1.10 -1.21
CA TRP A 139 -9.53 0.20 -2.14
C TRP A 139 -10.76 -0.46 -1.51
N TYR A 140 -10.59 -1.13 -0.38
CA TYR A 140 -11.69 -1.83 0.27
C TYR A 140 -12.65 -0.90 1.01
N ALA A 141 -12.25 0.33 1.36
CA ALA A 141 -13.18 1.32 1.89
C ALA A 141 -14.24 1.75 0.86
N ALA A 142 -13.96 1.59 -0.44
CA ALA A 142 -14.91 1.87 -1.51
C ALA A 142 -15.83 0.68 -1.85
N CYS A 143 -15.58 -0.51 -1.28
CA CYS A 143 -16.39 -1.70 -1.51
C CYS A 143 -17.62 -1.73 -0.61
N ASP A 144 -18.78 -2.07 -1.18
CA ASP A 144 -20.04 -2.22 -0.43
C ASP A 144 -20.14 -3.55 0.33
N VAL A 145 -19.27 -4.51 0.01
CA VAL A 145 -19.26 -5.87 0.58
C VAL A 145 -17.95 -6.07 1.33
N ASP A 146 -18.03 -6.70 2.50
CA ASP A 146 -16.84 -7.07 3.26
C ASP A 146 -16.04 -8.15 2.49
N PRO A 147 -14.81 -7.83 2.04
CA PRO A 147 -14.00 -8.77 1.26
C PRO A 147 -13.50 -9.95 2.10
N CYS A 148 -13.61 -9.92 3.44
CA CYS A 148 -13.00 -10.89 4.35
C CYS A 148 -13.29 -12.35 3.96
N GLU A 149 -14.53 -12.69 3.61
CA GLU A 149 -14.87 -14.08 3.25
C GLU A 149 -14.12 -14.54 1.97
N GLU A 150 -14.08 -13.69 0.94
CA GLU A 150 -13.43 -13.98 -0.34
C GLU A 150 -11.90 -14.08 -0.19
N ILE A 151 -11.33 -13.20 0.63
CA ILE A 151 -9.90 -13.20 0.95
C ILE A 151 -9.54 -14.10 2.13
N GLY A 152 -10.47 -14.94 2.62
CA GLY A 152 -10.21 -15.89 3.72
C GLY A 152 -9.72 -15.22 5.01
N LEU A 153 -10.07 -13.95 5.16
CA LEU A 153 -10.00 -13.06 6.31
C LEU A 153 -10.81 -13.55 7.51
N THR A 154 -10.24 -14.14 8.56
CA THR A 154 -11.02 -14.50 9.76
C THR A 154 -10.36 -14.05 11.06
N ALA A 155 -11.12 -14.02 12.16
CA ALA A 155 -10.58 -13.73 13.50
C ALA A 155 -9.49 -14.73 13.93
N GLU A 156 -9.50 -15.94 13.37
CA GLU A 156 -8.57 -17.02 13.70
C GLU A 156 -7.26 -16.93 12.91
N THR A 157 -7.21 -16.14 11.83
CA THR A 157 -6.03 -15.98 10.97
C THR A 157 -4.79 -15.62 11.82
N THR A 158 -3.74 -16.42 11.69
CA THR A 158 -2.48 -16.25 12.41
C THR A 158 -1.61 -15.15 11.80
N ASP A 159 -0.60 -14.69 12.53
CA ASP A 159 0.36 -13.71 11.98
C ASP A 159 1.13 -14.28 10.77
N ASP A 160 1.41 -15.58 10.76
CA ASP A 160 2.10 -16.24 9.63
C ASP A 160 1.20 -16.33 8.38
N GLU A 161 -0.12 -16.46 8.57
CA GLU A 161 -1.09 -16.49 7.48
C GLU A 161 -1.42 -15.09 6.93
N LEU A 162 -1.17 -14.01 7.69
CA LEU A 162 -1.42 -12.63 7.23
C LEU A 162 -0.61 -12.28 5.99
N ALA A 163 0.61 -12.79 5.84
CA ALA A 163 1.41 -12.56 4.64
C ALA A 163 0.75 -13.14 3.39
N GLN A 164 0.17 -14.34 3.48
CA GLN A 164 -0.55 -14.98 2.38
C GLN A 164 -1.86 -14.25 2.07
N VAL A 165 -2.55 -13.73 3.08
CA VAL A 165 -3.73 -12.87 2.88
C VAL A 165 -3.31 -11.56 2.18
N ALA A 166 -2.20 -10.95 2.57
CA ALA A 166 -1.68 -9.76 1.93
C ALA A 166 -1.34 -10.00 0.45
N GLU A 167 -0.70 -11.12 0.12
CA GLU A 167 -0.45 -11.51 -1.28
C GLU A 167 -1.75 -11.64 -2.09
N ARG A 168 -2.78 -12.28 -1.52
CA ARG A 168 -4.09 -12.41 -2.19
C ARG A 168 -4.79 -11.07 -2.39
N ILE A 169 -4.70 -10.17 -1.40
CA ILE A 169 -5.20 -8.79 -1.53
C ILE A 169 -4.49 -8.09 -2.69
N GLU A 170 -3.16 -8.22 -2.77
CA GLU A 170 -2.40 -7.61 -3.85
C GLU A 170 -2.75 -8.20 -5.22
N GLU A 171 -2.96 -9.51 -5.30
CA GLU A 171 -3.41 -10.18 -6.53
C GLU A 171 -4.79 -9.71 -6.96
N ASP A 172 -5.75 -9.61 -6.02
CA ASP A 172 -7.11 -9.16 -6.28
C ASP A 172 -7.15 -7.72 -6.81
N ILE A 173 -6.48 -6.80 -6.10
CA ILE A 173 -6.40 -5.39 -6.52
C ILE A 173 -5.71 -5.28 -7.88
N ARG A 174 -4.62 -6.02 -8.10
CA ARG A 174 -3.88 -5.99 -9.38
C ARG A 174 -4.71 -6.56 -10.53
N ALA A 175 -5.54 -7.56 -10.28
CA ALA A 175 -6.42 -8.14 -11.28
C ALA A 175 -7.58 -7.20 -11.66
N ALA A 176 -8.05 -6.39 -10.72
CA ALA A 176 -9.15 -5.46 -10.92
C ALA A 176 -8.72 -4.07 -11.41
N ALA A 177 -7.49 -3.64 -11.13
CA ALA A 177 -7.00 -2.31 -11.49
C ALA A 177 -6.84 -2.13 -13.01
N GLU A 178 -7.26 -0.96 -13.51
CA GLU A 178 -7.05 -0.55 -14.90
C GLU A 178 -5.64 0.04 -15.08
N GLY A 179 -4.61 -0.80 -15.16
CA GLY A 179 -3.25 -0.36 -15.49
C GLY A 179 -2.15 -1.02 -14.66
N VAL A 180 -0.99 -0.34 -14.60
CA VAL A 180 0.14 -0.78 -13.79
C VAL A 180 0.08 -0.07 -12.44
N VAL A 181 -0.04 -0.86 -11.38
CA VAL A 181 -0.24 -0.34 -10.02
C VAL A 181 0.81 -0.85 -9.05
N VAL A 182 1.14 -0.03 -8.06
CA VAL A 182 1.88 -0.43 -6.86
C VAL A 182 0.89 -0.45 -5.70
N ILE A 183 0.72 -1.63 -5.12
CA ILE A 183 -0.20 -1.83 -4.01
C ILE A 183 0.56 -1.67 -2.70
N THR A 184 -0.01 -0.91 -1.77
CA THR A 184 0.62 -0.67 -0.46
C THR A 184 -0.35 -0.91 0.69
N GLY A 185 0.19 -1.27 1.85
CA GLY A 185 -0.58 -1.41 3.08
C GLY A 185 -1.45 -2.67 3.18
N ALA A 186 -1.30 -3.66 2.31
CA ALA A 186 -2.10 -4.89 2.32
C ALA A 186 -2.00 -5.65 3.65
N GLU A 187 -0.79 -5.93 4.16
CA GLU A 187 -0.62 -6.63 5.45
C GLU A 187 -1.13 -5.79 6.63
N ALA A 188 -0.88 -4.48 6.61
CA ALA A 188 -1.34 -3.58 7.67
C ALA A 188 -2.87 -3.54 7.74
N TRP A 189 -3.54 -3.47 6.59
CA TRP A 189 -4.98 -3.54 6.49
C TRP A 189 -5.50 -4.91 6.96
N ALA A 190 -4.91 -6.01 6.51
CA ALA A 190 -5.34 -7.37 6.91
C ALA A 190 -5.21 -7.57 8.42
N ARG A 191 -4.10 -7.10 9.02
CA ARG A 191 -3.89 -7.15 10.47
C ARG A 191 -4.95 -6.34 11.23
N ALA A 192 -5.19 -5.10 10.82
CA ALA A 192 -6.20 -4.24 11.45
C ALA A 192 -7.58 -4.88 11.38
N ARG A 193 -7.97 -5.37 10.19
CA ARG A 193 -9.28 -6.00 9.99
C ARG A 193 -9.44 -7.30 10.80
N ARG A 194 -8.40 -8.13 10.90
CA ARG A 194 -8.41 -9.30 11.78
C ARG A 194 -8.64 -8.91 13.24
N ASP A 195 -7.96 -7.87 13.71
CA ASP A 195 -8.07 -7.46 15.10
C ASP A 195 -9.48 -6.93 15.41
N GLU A 196 -10.12 -6.24 14.46
CA GLU A 196 -11.56 -5.90 14.52
C GLU A 196 -12.45 -7.15 14.61
N LEU A 197 -12.25 -8.15 13.74
CA LEU A 197 -13.00 -9.41 13.77
C LEU A 197 -12.83 -10.16 15.11
N ARG A 198 -11.65 -10.05 15.75
CA ARG A 198 -11.40 -10.62 17.07
C ARG A 198 -12.13 -9.86 18.18
N ASP A 199 -12.28 -8.55 18.05
CA ASP A 199 -13.08 -7.75 18.97
C ASP A 199 -14.57 -8.09 18.83
N GLU A 200 -15.08 -8.21 17.61
CA GLU A 200 -16.45 -8.67 17.35
C GLU A 200 -16.73 -10.05 17.98
N LEU A 201 -15.80 -11.01 17.84
CA LEU A 201 -15.92 -12.33 18.45
C LEU A 201 -15.93 -12.29 19.99
N ARG A 202 -15.14 -11.38 20.60
CA ARG A 202 -15.14 -11.17 22.05
C ARG A 202 -16.46 -10.58 22.53
N ASP A 203 -17.03 -9.64 21.77
CA ASP A 203 -18.32 -9.03 22.06
C ASP A 203 -19.45 -10.06 21.95
N GLU A 204 -19.43 -10.94 20.93
CA GLU A 204 -20.37 -12.04 20.81
C GLU A 204 -20.30 -12.99 22.01
N LEU A 205 -19.08 -13.36 22.45
CA LEU A 205 -18.89 -14.20 23.63
C LEU A 205 -19.41 -13.51 24.91
N ALA A 206 -19.18 -12.21 25.05
CA ALA A 206 -19.67 -11.43 26.18
C ALA A 206 -21.21 -11.40 26.20
N GLN A 207 -21.84 -11.18 25.04
CA GLN A 207 -23.30 -11.21 24.89
C GLN A 207 -23.88 -12.60 25.21
N ALA A 208 -23.30 -13.67 24.68
CA ALA A 208 -23.73 -15.03 24.97
C ALA A 208 -23.62 -15.37 26.47
N THR A 209 -22.59 -14.87 27.15
CA THR A 209 -22.42 -15.03 28.59
C THR A 209 -23.51 -14.29 29.37
N ALA A 210 -23.82 -13.04 28.99
CA ALA A 210 -24.90 -12.26 29.61
C ALA A 210 -26.28 -12.93 29.40
N ASP A 211 -26.55 -13.46 28.20
CA ASP A 211 -27.79 -14.17 27.90
C ASP A 211 -27.94 -15.43 28.77
N LEU A 212 -26.84 -16.19 28.97
CA LEU A 212 -26.84 -17.34 29.87
C LEU A 212 -27.12 -16.96 31.32
N GLU A 213 -26.62 -15.82 31.79
CA GLU A 213 -26.91 -15.30 33.13
C GLU A 213 -28.39 -14.93 33.27
N ALA A 214 -28.95 -14.18 32.32
CA ALA A 214 -30.36 -13.81 32.31
C ALA A 214 -31.29 -15.04 32.29
N LEU A 215 -30.94 -16.07 31.51
CA LEU A 215 -31.67 -17.34 31.48
C LEU A 215 -31.60 -18.08 32.82
N ARG A 216 -30.45 -18.05 33.50
CA ARG A 216 -30.29 -18.62 34.85
C ARG A 216 -31.15 -17.89 35.88
N GLU A 217 -31.17 -16.55 35.85
CA GLU A 217 -32.03 -15.76 36.73
C GLU A 217 -33.51 -16.05 36.48
N ARG A 218 -33.92 -16.15 35.21
CA ARG A 218 -35.29 -16.48 34.83
C ARG A 218 -35.68 -17.87 35.31
N ARG A 219 -34.80 -18.86 35.15
CA ARG A 219 -35.00 -20.22 35.70
C ARG A 219 -35.19 -20.15 37.21
N ASP A 220 -34.33 -19.43 37.92
CA ASP A 220 -34.37 -19.35 39.38
C ASP A 220 -35.66 -18.68 39.87
N GLU A 221 -36.16 -17.67 39.16
CA GLU A 221 -37.46 -17.06 39.42
C GLU A 221 -38.63 -18.02 39.18
N LEU A 222 -38.62 -18.79 38.09
CA LEU A 222 -39.63 -19.82 37.83
C LEU A 222 -39.60 -20.93 38.90
N VAL A 223 -38.42 -21.32 39.36
CA VAL A 223 -38.24 -22.27 40.48
C VAL A 223 -38.92 -21.75 41.74
N ARG A 224 -38.68 -20.49 42.13
CA ARG A 224 -39.34 -19.88 43.29
C ARG A 224 -40.86 -19.84 43.14
N ARG A 225 -41.35 -19.50 41.95
CA ARG A 225 -42.79 -19.44 41.65
C ARG A 225 -43.45 -20.81 41.72
N LEU A 226 -42.86 -21.85 41.12
CA LEU A 226 -43.39 -23.22 41.20
C LEU A 226 -43.42 -23.72 42.65
N HIS A 227 -42.36 -23.44 43.41
CA HIS A 227 -42.32 -23.78 44.83
C HIS A 227 -43.45 -23.07 45.61
N ALA A 228 -43.69 -21.79 45.35
CA ALA A 228 -44.79 -21.03 45.97
C ALA A 228 -46.18 -21.58 45.58
N CYS A 229 -46.31 -22.25 44.42
CA CYS A 229 -47.52 -22.95 44.02
C CYS A 229 -47.71 -24.32 44.71
N GLY A 230 -46.75 -24.77 45.53
CA GLY A 230 -46.81 -26.02 46.29
C GLY A 230 -46.06 -27.20 45.68
N ASP A 231 -45.33 -27.00 44.58
CA ASP A 231 -44.53 -28.08 43.97
C ASP A 231 -43.35 -28.46 44.87
N SER A 232 -43.11 -29.78 45.01
CA SER A 232 -42.00 -30.27 45.82
C SER A 232 -40.63 -29.94 45.18
N THR A 233 -39.63 -29.64 46.01
CA THR A 233 -38.24 -29.41 45.57
C THR A 233 -37.69 -30.53 44.67
N ARG A 234 -38.10 -31.78 44.87
CA ARG A 234 -37.70 -32.92 44.02
C ARG A 234 -38.36 -32.92 42.65
N ALA A 235 -39.61 -32.46 42.55
CA ALA A 235 -40.32 -32.34 41.28
C ALA A 235 -39.74 -31.19 40.43
N ILE A 236 -39.53 -30.04 41.06
CA ILE A 236 -38.90 -28.88 40.40
C ILE A 236 -37.48 -29.20 39.95
N ALA A 237 -36.70 -29.89 40.80
CA ALA A 237 -35.34 -30.34 40.46
C ALA A 237 -35.30 -31.20 39.19
N ARG A 238 -36.26 -32.11 39.04
CA ARG A 238 -36.38 -32.96 37.85
C ARG A 238 -36.75 -32.16 36.60
N LEU A 239 -37.61 -31.14 36.73
CA LEU A 239 -38.04 -30.31 35.61
C LEU A 239 -36.95 -29.34 35.12
N ALA A 240 -36.21 -28.74 36.05
CA ALA A 240 -35.16 -27.77 35.75
C ALA A 240 -33.78 -28.42 35.49
N ASP A 241 -33.72 -29.75 35.49
CA ASP A 241 -32.50 -30.57 35.38
C ASP A 241 -31.36 -30.10 36.30
N VAL A 242 -31.69 -29.88 37.57
CA VAL A 242 -30.74 -29.46 38.61
C VAL A 242 -30.89 -30.35 39.84
N SER A 243 -29.86 -30.37 40.69
CA SER A 243 -29.96 -31.11 41.94
C SER A 243 -31.04 -30.51 42.87
N HIS A 244 -31.72 -31.36 43.64
CA HIS A 244 -32.68 -30.87 44.65
C HIS A 244 -32.03 -29.94 45.69
N THR A 245 -30.73 -30.11 45.95
CA THR A 245 -29.93 -29.23 46.80
C THR A 245 -29.77 -27.83 46.19
N GLN A 246 -29.58 -27.74 44.87
CA GLN A 246 -29.52 -26.47 44.16
C GLN A 246 -30.87 -25.77 44.17
N VAL A 247 -31.99 -26.50 44.01
CA VAL A 247 -33.35 -25.95 44.19
C VAL A 247 -33.53 -25.38 45.60
N ARG A 248 -33.12 -26.12 46.64
CA ARG A 248 -33.14 -25.64 48.03
C ARG A 248 -32.31 -24.37 48.24
N ARG A 249 -31.15 -24.25 47.57
CA ARG A 249 -30.33 -23.04 47.60
C ARG A 249 -31.03 -21.85 46.94
N ILE A 250 -31.66 -22.07 45.78
CA ILE A 250 -32.38 -21.02 45.03
C ILE A 250 -33.58 -20.46 45.82
N ILE A 251 -34.31 -21.32 46.54
CA ILE A 251 -35.47 -20.92 47.35
C ILE A 251 -35.10 -20.40 48.75
N GLY A 252 -33.83 -20.52 49.17
CA GLY A 252 -33.35 -20.06 50.49
C GLY A 252 -33.51 -21.05 51.65
N ASP A 253 -33.93 -22.30 51.40
CA ASP A 253 -34.14 -23.36 52.41
C ASP A 253 -32.88 -24.22 52.69
N GLY A 254 -31.78 -23.99 51.97
CA GLY A 254 -30.48 -24.61 52.24
C GLY A 254 -29.74 -23.89 53.37
N GLY A 255 -29.90 -24.37 54.59
CA GLY A 255 -29.53 -23.69 55.84
C GLY A 255 -28.07 -23.24 56.05
N ARG A 256 -27.94 -22.46 57.14
CA ARG A 256 -26.81 -22.54 58.09
C ARG A 256 -26.54 -23.97 58.49
#